data_AF-A0A1K2IIT1-F1
#
_entry.id   AF-A0A1K2IIT1-F1
#
_cell.length_a   1.000
_cell.length_b   1.000
_cell.length_c   1.000
_cell.angle_alpha   90.00
_cell.angle_beta   90.00
_cell.angle_gamma   90.00
#
_symmetry.space_group_name_H-M   'P 1'
#
loop_
_entity.id
_entity.type
_entity.pdbx_description
1 polymer ?
#
loop_
_entity_poly.entity_id
_entity_poly.type
_entity_poly.pdbx_seq_one_letter_code
_entity_poly.pdbx_strand_id
1 'polypeptide(L)'
;MTPVYPHSDESTKGVMYFIAGKEGTPASSLTDSRNVTLLATTSLTIAILFGGSIGLLMNNYLDNGMVSFGIFLLISFLLILVNKMLFQFQSQHQGKLVVILTYIIFYLVLSYVAVVQLMTFYYLQPEINTINNSESSISMFSAMIQVIGHLELEQKKSLQQFQSICFIIPFVLSQTLLLINYMILRNRTMSHPEFQLEQIRLEIQQAIQKKQKEYVQLFQNPTSTDELFEEGNSEEQRSETAQRLLQEIASLKSGLQYLD
;
A
#
# COMPACT_ATOMS: atom_id res chain seq x y z
N MET A 1 23.51 -20.74 35.82
CA MET A 1 22.43 -20.17 34.99
C MET A 1 22.94 -20.11 33.57
N THR A 2 22.51 -21.01 32.71
CA THR A 2 22.77 -20.98 31.27
C THR A 2 21.88 -19.90 30.65
N PRO A 3 22.42 -18.95 29.88
CA PRO A 3 21.59 -17.99 29.16
C PRO A 3 20.79 -18.73 28.09
N VAL A 4 19.48 -18.66 28.18
CA VAL A 4 18.55 -19.09 27.14
C VAL A 4 18.62 -18.05 26.02
N TYR A 5 19.16 -18.43 24.86
CA TYR A 5 19.23 -17.58 23.67
C TYR A 5 17.83 -17.39 23.03
N PRO A 6 17.51 -16.20 22.51
CA PRO A 6 16.21 -15.90 21.92
C PRO A 6 16.17 -16.35 20.44
N HIS A 7 16.02 -17.65 20.19
CA HIS A 7 15.89 -18.17 18.81
C HIS A 7 14.48 -17.99 18.19
N SER A 8 13.50 -17.48 18.93
CA SER A 8 12.11 -17.31 18.44
C SER A 8 11.92 -16.09 17.55
N ASP A 9 12.77 -15.07 17.68
CA ASP A 9 12.59 -13.78 16.98
C ASP A 9 13.12 -13.81 15.54
N GLU A 10 14.15 -14.60 15.25
CA GLU A 10 14.73 -14.68 13.91
C GLU A 10 13.87 -15.49 12.94
N SER A 11 13.29 -16.61 13.39
CA SER A 11 12.43 -17.45 12.55
C SER A 11 11.12 -16.74 12.19
N THR A 12 10.50 -16.06 13.15
CA THR A 12 9.25 -15.30 12.96
C THR A 12 9.47 -14.12 12.01
N LYS A 13 10.61 -13.42 12.13
CA LYS A 13 11.02 -12.40 11.16
C LYS A 13 11.23 -13.03 9.78
N GLY A 14 11.90 -14.17 9.68
CA GLY A 14 12.10 -14.88 8.41
C GLY A 14 10.79 -15.17 7.65
N VAL A 15 9.78 -15.68 8.34
CA VAL A 15 8.46 -15.99 7.73
C VAL A 15 7.74 -14.72 7.26
N MET A 16 7.75 -13.65 8.06
CA MET A 16 7.11 -12.38 7.66
C MET A 16 7.80 -11.76 6.44
N TYR A 17 9.12 -11.80 6.38
CA TYR A 17 9.87 -11.32 5.22
C TYR A 17 9.63 -12.19 3.99
N PHE A 18 9.41 -13.50 4.18
CA PHE A 18 9.03 -14.41 3.12
C PHE A 18 7.67 -14.03 2.51
N ILE A 19 6.64 -13.91 3.35
CA ILE A 19 5.28 -13.57 2.93
C ILE A 19 5.25 -12.20 2.23
N ALA A 20 6.02 -11.23 2.74
CA ALA A 20 6.13 -9.89 2.14
C ALA A 20 7.01 -9.83 0.87
N GLY A 21 7.69 -10.92 0.49
CA GLY A 21 8.60 -10.95 -0.65
C GLY A 21 9.85 -10.08 -0.50
N LYS A 22 10.33 -9.89 0.73
CA LYS A 22 11.47 -9.01 1.08
C LYS A 22 12.70 -9.79 1.59
N GLU A 23 12.75 -11.09 1.34
CA GLU A 23 13.91 -11.98 1.54
C GLU A 23 15.18 -11.33 0.97
N GLY A 24 16.15 -10.99 1.81
CA GLY A 24 17.41 -10.37 1.39
C GLY A 24 17.47 -8.84 1.45
N THR A 25 16.40 -8.15 1.87
CA THR A 25 16.52 -6.72 2.22
C THR A 25 16.77 -6.52 3.71
N PRO A 26 17.95 -5.98 4.12
CA PRO A 26 18.23 -5.73 5.52
C PRO A 26 17.22 -4.72 6.07
N ALA A 27 16.72 -4.97 7.28
CA ALA A 27 15.86 -4.04 7.98
C ALA A 27 16.69 -2.80 8.36
N SER A 28 16.63 -1.74 7.55
CA SER A 28 17.35 -0.48 7.80
C SER A 28 16.79 0.29 9.00
N SER A 29 15.52 0.08 9.35
CA SER A 29 14.86 0.79 10.44
C SER A 29 13.75 -0.04 11.11
N LEU A 30 13.40 0.33 12.35
CA LEU A 30 12.24 -0.24 13.07
C LEU A 30 10.93 -0.04 12.28
N THR A 31 10.81 1.12 11.61
CA THR A 31 9.64 1.48 10.78
C THR A 31 9.53 0.58 9.55
N ASP A 32 10.64 0.26 8.89
CA ASP A 32 10.67 -0.68 7.77
C ASP A 32 10.24 -2.09 8.21
N SER A 33 10.75 -2.55 9.36
CA SER A 33 10.35 -3.86 9.91
C SER A 33 8.86 -3.92 10.24
N ARG A 34 8.28 -2.83 10.78
CA ARG A 34 6.84 -2.74 11.07
C ARG A 34 6.01 -2.78 9.80
N ASN A 35 6.39 -2.01 8.78
CA ASN A 35 5.66 -1.98 7.51
C ASN A 35 5.74 -3.32 6.77
N VAL A 36 6.89 -4.00 6.79
CA VAL A 36 7.04 -5.36 6.22
C VAL A 36 6.15 -6.36 6.96
N THR A 37 6.12 -6.29 8.30
CA THR A 37 5.23 -7.15 9.10
C THR A 37 3.77 -6.87 8.77
N LEU A 38 3.37 -5.60 8.68
CA LEU A 38 2.01 -5.20 8.32
C LEU A 38 1.63 -5.72 6.91
N LEU A 39 2.53 -5.62 5.94
CA LEU A 39 2.33 -6.16 4.60
C LEU A 39 2.10 -7.68 4.63
N ALA A 40 2.93 -8.40 5.38
CA ALA A 40 2.84 -9.85 5.53
C ALA A 40 1.53 -10.28 6.21
N THR A 41 1.17 -9.66 7.34
CA THR A 41 -0.06 -9.98 8.07
C THR A 41 -1.31 -9.65 7.26
N THR A 42 -1.30 -8.54 6.53
CA THR A 42 -2.41 -8.15 5.66
C THR A 42 -2.52 -9.13 4.49
N SER A 43 -1.39 -9.57 3.94
CA SER A 43 -1.36 -10.51 2.81
C SER A 43 -1.91 -11.87 3.22
N LEU A 44 -1.51 -12.35 4.40
CA LEU A 44 -2.04 -13.56 5.00
C LEU A 44 -3.55 -13.45 5.26
N THR A 45 -4.00 -12.35 5.86
CA THR A 45 -5.43 -12.11 6.15
C THR A 45 -6.27 -12.14 4.88
N ILE A 46 -5.82 -11.46 3.83
CA ILE A 46 -6.50 -11.44 2.52
C ILE A 46 -6.50 -12.84 1.89
N ALA A 47 -5.37 -13.55 1.92
CA ALA A 47 -5.29 -14.90 1.39
C ALA A 47 -6.21 -15.89 2.12
N ILE A 48 -6.37 -15.74 3.43
CA ILE A 48 -7.32 -16.54 4.23
C ILE A 48 -8.76 -16.16 3.89
N LEU A 49 -9.08 -14.87 3.73
CA LEU A 49 -10.43 -14.42 3.36
C LEU A 49 -10.86 -15.01 2.01
N PHE A 50 -10.04 -14.82 0.97
CA PHE A 50 -10.36 -15.31 -0.37
C PHE A 50 -10.28 -16.84 -0.49
N GLY A 51 -9.24 -17.44 0.10
CA GLY A 51 -9.13 -18.90 0.16
C GLY A 51 -10.30 -19.52 0.92
N GLY A 52 -10.74 -18.89 2.01
CA GLY A 52 -11.87 -19.33 2.81
C GLY A 52 -13.18 -19.22 2.03
N SER A 53 -13.39 -18.12 1.29
CA SER A 53 -14.54 -18.00 0.40
C SER A 53 -14.56 -19.08 -0.68
N ILE A 54 -13.41 -19.36 -1.32
CA ILE A 54 -13.33 -20.43 -2.33
C ILE A 54 -13.53 -21.81 -1.69
N GLY A 55 -12.95 -22.07 -0.52
CA GLY A 55 -13.14 -23.32 0.21
C GLY A 55 -14.60 -23.57 0.57
N LEU A 56 -15.28 -22.56 1.12
CA LEU A 56 -16.72 -22.66 1.44
C LEU A 56 -17.57 -22.82 0.17
N LEU A 57 -17.21 -22.13 -0.90
CA LEU A 57 -17.87 -22.28 -2.19
C LEU A 57 -17.72 -23.72 -2.72
N MET A 58 -16.52 -24.29 -2.63
CA MET A 58 -16.27 -25.69 -3.01
C MET A 58 -16.98 -26.68 -2.09
N ASN A 59 -17.15 -26.37 -0.82
CA ASN A 59 -17.93 -27.19 0.10
C ASN A 59 -19.38 -27.29 -0.35
N ASN A 60 -19.96 -26.16 -0.78
CA ASN A 60 -21.30 -26.16 -1.36
C ASN A 60 -21.36 -26.95 -2.69
N TYR A 61 -20.25 -27.07 -3.42
CA TYR A 61 -20.17 -27.77 -4.71
C TYR A 61 -19.85 -29.28 -4.64
N LEU A 62 -19.17 -29.73 -3.60
CA LEU A 62 -18.65 -31.10 -3.52
C LEU A 62 -19.23 -31.88 -2.35
N ASP A 63 -19.91 -31.20 -1.42
CA ASP A 63 -20.43 -31.74 -0.16
C ASP A 63 -19.38 -32.59 0.60
N ASN A 64 -18.12 -32.14 0.52
CA ASN A 64 -16.97 -32.81 1.12
C ASN A 64 -16.08 -31.78 1.81
N GLY A 65 -16.22 -31.72 3.14
CA GLY A 65 -15.48 -30.77 3.98
C GLY A 65 -13.96 -30.96 3.91
N MET A 66 -13.47 -32.19 3.74
CA MET A 66 -12.03 -32.44 3.67
C MET A 66 -11.41 -31.91 2.37
N VAL A 67 -12.05 -32.16 1.23
CA VAL A 67 -11.59 -31.63 -0.06
C VAL A 67 -11.64 -30.10 -0.06
N SER A 68 -12.71 -29.53 0.51
CA SER A 68 -12.91 -28.09 0.62
C SER A 68 -11.86 -27.41 1.50
N PHE A 69 -11.51 -28.05 2.62
CA PHE A 69 -10.41 -27.59 3.48
C PHE A 69 -9.05 -27.68 2.77
N GLY A 70 -8.82 -28.74 2.01
CA GLY A 70 -7.62 -28.87 1.16
C GLY A 70 -7.52 -27.76 0.12
N ILE A 71 -8.62 -27.43 -0.56
CA ILE A 71 -8.69 -26.33 -1.53
C ILE A 71 -8.48 -24.98 -0.84
N PHE A 72 -9.07 -24.76 0.34
CA PHE A 72 -8.83 -23.56 1.15
C PHE A 72 -7.32 -23.34 1.38
N LEU A 73 -6.62 -24.35 1.91
CA LEU A 73 -5.19 -24.25 2.19
C LEU A 73 -4.37 -23.99 0.93
N LEU A 74 -4.67 -24.73 -0.15
CA LEU A 74 -3.98 -24.60 -1.43
C LEU A 74 -4.14 -23.18 -2.01
N ILE A 75 -5.37 -22.66 -2.05
CA ILE A 75 -5.65 -21.34 -2.60
C ILE A 75 -5.05 -20.24 -1.72
N SER A 76 -5.15 -20.33 -0.40
CA SER A 76 -4.50 -19.36 0.50
C SER A 76 -2.99 -19.33 0.29
N PHE A 77 -2.35 -20.50 0.15
CA PHE A 77 -0.92 -20.56 -0.15
C PHE A 77 -0.58 -19.96 -1.52
N LEU A 78 -1.33 -20.28 -2.56
CA LEU A 78 -1.15 -19.72 -3.90
C LEU A 78 -1.33 -18.20 -3.92
N LEU A 79 -2.32 -17.66 -3.19
CA LEU A 79 -2.54 -16.21 -3.08
C LEU A 79 -1.37 -15.50 -2.37
N ILE A 80 -0.80 -16.11 -1.33
CA ILE A 80 0.42 -15.59 -0.69
C ILE A 80 1.56 -15.54 -1.70
N LEU A 81 1.77 -16.60 -2.50
CA LEU A 81 2.82 -16.63 -3.52
C LEU A 81 2.59 -15.60 -4.63
N VAL A 82 1.36 -15.43 -5.10
CA VAL A 82 1.00 -14.42 -6.11
C VAL A 82 1.29 -13.01 -5.58
N ASN A 83 0.85 -12.71 -4.34
CA ASN A 83 1.13 -11.44 -3.69
C ASN A 83 2.64 -11.19 -3.58
N LYS A 84 3.40 -12.19 -3.08
CA LYS A 84 4.86 -12.15 -2.98
C LYS A 84 5.50 -11.82 -4.33
N MET A 85 5.15 -12.56 -5.39
CA MET A 85 5.71 -12.34 -6.73
C MET A 85 5.41 -10.91 -7.22
N LEU A 86 4.16 -10.45 -7.08
CA LEU A 86 3.77 -9.11 -7.53
C LEU A 86 4.52 -8.00 -6.76
N PHE A 87 4.74 -8.15 -5.44
CA PHE A 87 5.52 -7.19 -4.66
C PHE A 87 7.00 -7.15 -5.05
N GLN A 88 7.57 -8.30 -5.40
CA GLN A 88 8.95 -8.40 -5.90
C GLN A 88 9.09 -7.75 -7.28
N PHE A 89 8.20 -8.06 -8.22
CA PHE A 89 8.22 -7.47 -9.56
C PHE A 89 8.02 -5.95 -9.56
N GLN A 90 7.14 -5.43 -8.68
CA GLN A 90 6.95 -3.99 -8.53
C GLN A 90 8.23 -3.27 -8.04
N SER A 91 9.09 -3.96 -7.29
CA SER A 91 10.33 -3.38 -6.78
C SER A 91 11.50 -3.38 -7.77
N GLN A 92 11.48 -4.23 -8.80
CA GLN A 92 12.62 -4.46 -9.70
C GLN A 92 12.52 -3.78 -11.08
N HIS A 93 11.31 -3.43 -11.57
CA HIS A 93 11.12 -2.99 -12.96
C HIS A 93 10.51 -1.59 -13.15
N GLN A 94 10.83 -0.96 -14.30
CA GLN A 94 10.22 0.28 -14.80
C GLN A 94 8.76 0.10 -15.27
N GLY A 95 8.28 -1.14 -15.46
CA GLY A 95 6.88 -1.48 -15.82
C GLY A 95 5.87 -1.42 -14.68
N LYS A 96 6.00 -0.46 -13.75
CA LYS A 96 5.21 -0.37 -12.51
C LYS A 96 3.70 -0.41 -12.73
N LEU A 97 3.22 0.20 -13.81
CA LEU A 97 1.79 0.33 -14.09
C LEU A 97 1.14 -1.00 -14.51
N VAL A 98 1.82 -1.82 -15.31
CA VAL A 98 1.28 -3.11 -15.78
C VAL A 98 1.10 -4.08 -14.61
N VAL A 99 2.07 -4.12 -13.69
CA VAL A 99 2.00 -4.96 -12.49
C VAL A 99 0.84 -4.52 -11.58
N ILE A 100 0.67 -3.21 -11.38
CA ILE A 100 -0.44 -2.65 -10.61
C ILE A 100 -1.79 -2.99 -11.26
N LEU A 101 -1.93 -2.80 -12.57
CA LEU A 101 -3.18 -3.14 -13.28
C LEU A 101 -3.48 -4.63 -13.19
N THR A 102 -2.47 -5.49 -13.36
CA THR A 102 -2.63 -6.95 -13.25
C THR A 102 -3.13 -7.32 -11.85
N TYR A 103 -2.57 -6.73 -10.80
CA TYR A 103 -3.02 -6.92 -9.43
C TYR A 103 -4.48 -6.49 -9.23
N ILE A 104 -4.85 -5.30 -9.72
CA ILE A 104 -6.21 -4.76 -9.60
C ILE A 104 -7.20 -5.69 -10.30
N ILE A 105 -6.93 -6.08 -11.55
CA ILE A 105 -7.80 -6.95 -12.33
C ILE A 105 -7.93 -8.32 -11.67
N PHE A 106 -6.82 -8.88 -11.18
CA PHE A 106 -6.82 -10.18 -10.50
C PHE A 106 -7.76 -10.17 -9.28
N TYR A 107 -7.61 -9.20 -8.37
CA TYR A 107 -8.45 -9.10 -7.18
C TYR A 107 -9.88 -8.63 -7.47
N LEU A 108 -10.10 -7.89 -8.56
CA LEU A 108 -11.44 -7.55 -9.05
C LEU A 108 -12.20 -8.82 -9.46
N VAL A 109 -11.58 -9.66 -10.31
CA VAL A 109 -12.19 -10.93 -10.74
C VAL A 109 -12.39 -11.85 -9.55
N LEU A 110 -11.39 -11.96 -8.66
CA LEU A 110 -11.46 -12.83 -7.49
C LEU A 110 -12.57 -12.39 -6.51
N SER A 111 -12.75 -11.09 -6.29
CA SER A 111 -13.83 -10.56 -5.43
C SER A 111 -15.20 -10.91 -5.98
N TYR A 112 -15.38 -10.80 -7.29
CA TYR A 112 -16.64 -11.17 -7.94
C TYR A 112 -16.89 -12.67 -7.93
N VAL A 113 -15.91 -13.49 -8.31
CA VAL A 113 -16.09 -14.94 -8.48
C VAL A 113 -16.14 -15.67 -7.14
N ALA A 114 -15.31 -15.29 -6.17
CA ALA A 114 -15.24 -16.01 -4.90
C ALA A 114 -16.25 -15.47 -3.87
N VAL A 115 -16.25 -14.16 -3.61
CA VAL A 115 -17.00 -13.60 -2.49
C VAL A 115 -18.45 -13.34 -2.87
N VAL A 116 -18.70 -12.65 -3.99
CA VAL A 116 -20.07 -12.30 -4.39
C VAL A 116 -20.92 -13.54 -4.67
N GLN A 117 -20.37 -14.54 -5.38
CA GLN A 117 -21.08 -15.79 -5.66
C GLN A 117 -21.43 -16.54 -4.37
N LEU A 118 -20.47 -16.70 -3.46
CA LEU A 118 -20.69 -17.36 -2.17
C LEU A 118 -21.76 -16.64 -1.35
N MET A 119 -21.65 -15.32 -1.22
CA MET A 119 -22.59 -14.54 -0.42
C MET A 119 -23.98 -14.52 -1.04
N THR A 120 -24.08 -14.49 -2.38
CA THR A 120 -25.36 -14.60 -3.09
C THR A 120 -26.03 -15.94 -2.80
N PHE A 121 -25.26 -17.03 -2.80
CA PHE A 121 -25.78 -18.35 -2.45
C PHE A 121 -26.38 -18.36 -1.05
N TYR A 122 -25.66 -17.86 -0.03
CA TYR A 122 -26.17 -17.82 1.34
C TYR A 122 -27.33 -16.85 1.53
N TYR A 123 -27.35 -15.73 0.81
CA TYR A 123 -28.46 -14.77 0.84
C TYR A 123 -29.76 -15.40 0.30
N LEU A 124 -29.66 -16.20 -0.76
CA LEU A 124 -30.81 -16.86 -1.41
C LEU A 124 -31.09 -18.26 -0.85
N GLN A 125 -30.28 -18.77 0.08
CA GLN A 125 -30.38 -20.13 0.60
C GLN A 125 -31.80 -20.51 1.09
N PRO A 126 -32.56 -19.64 1.79
CA PRO A 126 -33.91 -19.97 2.22
C PRO A 126 -34.84 -20.27 1.03
N GLU A 127 -34.73 -19.52 -0.05
CA GLU A 127 -35.55 -19.64 -1.26
C GLU A 127 -35.06 -20.80 -2.16
N ILE A 128 -33.76 -21.09 -2.16
CA ILE A 128 -33.21 -22.26 -2.86
C ILE A 128 -33.78 -23.56 -2.27
N ASN A 129 -33.86 -23.63 -0.93
CA ASN A 129 -34.33 -24.81 -0.21
C ASN A 129 -35.84 -25.06 -0.35
N THR A 130 -36.64 -24.07 -0.74
CA THR A 130 -38.08 -24.28 -0.98
C THR A 130 -38.36 -24.87 -2.36
N ILE A 131 -37.49 -24.61 -3.34
CA ILE A 131 -37.65 -25.07 -4.73
C ILE A 131 -36.92 -26.41 -4.95
N ASN A 132 -35.81 -26.64 -4.24
CA ASN A 132 -34.99 -27.82 -4.45
C ASN A 132 -34.96 -28.73 -3.22
N ASN A 133 -35.45 -29.96 -3.39
CA ASN A 133 -35.35 -31.04 -2.40
C ASN A 133 -34.17 -31.99 -2.66
N SER A 134 -33.34 -31.72 -3.66
CA SER A 134 -32.18 -32.56 -4.01
C SER A 134 -30.89 -32.05 -3.34
N GLU A 135 -30.11 -32.97 -2.78
CA GLU A 135 -28.81 -32.71 -2.13
C GLU A 135 -27.66 -32.46 -3.14
N SER A 136 -27.88 -32.63 -4.45
CA SER A 136 -26.79 -32.47 -5.42
C SER A 136 -26.41 -31.01 -5.66
N SER A 137 -25.11 -30.71 -5.65
CA SER A 137 -24.62 -29.34 -5.80
C SER A 137 -24.94 -28.66 -7.13
N ILE A 138 -25.01 -29.43 -8.23
CA ILE A 138 -25.44 -28.90 -9.54
C ILE A 138 -26.91 -28.47 -9.48
N SER A 139 -27.76 -29.23 -8.78
CA SER A 139 -29.16 -28.87 -8.58
C SER A 139 -29.30 -27.60 -7.74
N MET A 140 -28.47 -27.41 -6.71
CA MET A 140 -28.47 -26.18 -5.90
C MET A 140 -28.05 -24.95 -6.70
N PHE A 141 -27.03 -25.06 -7.57
CA PHE A 141 -26.63 -23.96 -8.45
C PHE A 141 -27.70 -23.63 -9.49
N SER A 142 -28.31 -24.64 -10.11
CA SER A 142 -29.43 -24.46 -11.03
C SER A 142 -30.64 -23.82 -10.32
N ALA A 143 -30.92 -24.23 -9.08
CA ALA A 143 -31.99 -23.65 -8.26
C ALA A 143 -31.70 -22.19 -7.92
N MET A 144 -30.45 -21.83 -7.59
CA MET A 144 -30.06 -20.43 -7.38
C MET A 144 -30.33 -19.57 -8.63
N ILE A 145 -29.97 -20.07 -9.82
CA ILE A 145 -30.27 -19.34 -11.08
C ILE A 145 -31.79 -19.19 -11.29
N GLN A 146 -32.56 -20.24 -10.99
CA GLN A 146 -34.03 -20.19 -11.07
C GLN A 146 -34.61 -19.17 -10.09
N VAL A 147 -34.20 -19.19 -8.82
CA VAL A 147 -34.62 -18.20 -7.81
C VAL A 147 -34.35 -16.79 -8.33
N ILE A 148 -33.11 -16.50 -8.76
CA ILE A 148 -32.72 -15.19 -9.30
C ILE A 148 -33.61 -14.78 -10.48
N GLY A 149 -33.96 -15.71 -11.36
CA GLY A 149 -34.85 -15.47 -12.49
C GLY A 149 -36.26 -15.03 -12.05
N HIS A 150 -36.79 -15.65 -11.00
CA HIS A 150 -38.14 -15.45 -10.49
C HIS A 150 -38.26 -14.34 -9.42
N LEU A 151 -37.16 -13.76 -8.97
CA LEU A 151 -37.20 -12.62 -8.04
C LEU A 151 -37.99 -11.44 -8.64
N GLU A 152 -38.81 -10.82 -7.80
CA GLU A 152 -39.51 -9.58 -8.12
C GLU A 152 -38.54 -8.42 -8.34
N LEU A 153 -39.01 -7.33 -8.96
CA LEU A 153 -38.17 -6.18 -9.28
C LEU A 153 -37.48 -5.59 -8.04
N GLU A 154 -38.21 -5.49 -6.92
CA GLU A 154 -37.68 -4.95 -5.67
C GLU A 154 -36.61 -5.87 -5.05
N GLN A 155 -36.85 -7.18 -5.07
CA GLN A 155 -35.89 -8.18 -4.61
C GLN A 155 -34.62 -8.22 -5.47
N LYS A 156 -34.76 -8.09 -6.80
CA LYS A 156 -33.61 -7.98 -7.72
C LYS A 156 -32.77 -6.73 -7.42
N LYS A 157 -33.39 -5.59 -7.12
CA LYS A 157 -32.67 -4.37 -6.71
C LYS A 157 -31.93 -4.58 -5.39
N SER A 158 -32.58 -5.18 -4.39
CA SER A 158 -31.94 -5.52 -3.11
C SER A 158 -30.74 -6.45 -3.30
N LEU A 159 -30.90 -7.50 -4.11
CA LEU A 159 -29.82 -8.44 -4.42
C LEU A 159 -28.64 -7.75 -5.10
N GLN A 160 -28.88 -6.87 -6.08
CA GLN A 160 -27.82 -6.11 -6.75
C GLN A 160 -27.06 -5.18 -5.80
N GLN A 161 -27.77 -4.52 -4.86
CA GLN A 161 -27.13 -3.70 -3.83
C GLN A 161 -26.28 -4.56 -2.88
N PHE A 162 -26.81 -5.70 -2.44
CA PHE A 162 -26.08 -6.65 -1.61
C PHE A 162 -24.81 -7.18 -2.31
N GLN A 163 -24.94 -7.58 -3.58
CA GLN A 163 -23.80 -8.02 -4.41
C GLN A 163 -22.74 -6.93 -4.57
N SER A 164 -23.18 -5.68 -4.75
CA SER A 164 -22.27 -4.52 -4.86
C SER A 164 -21.48 -4.30 -3.56
N ILE A 165 -22.14 -4.40 -2.41
CA ILE A 165 -21.49 -4.27 -1.09
C ILE A 165 -20.50 -5.43 -0.88
N CYS A 166 -20.93 -6.67 -1.15
CA CYS A 166 -20.09 -7.86 -1.05
C CYS A 166 -18.90 -7.84 -2.01
N PHE A 167 -18.99 -7.10 -3.11
CA PHE A 167 -17.90 -6.88 -4.05
C PHE A 167 -16.93 -5.79 -3.55
N ILE A 168 -17.46 -4.62 -3.16
CA ILE A 168 -16.65 -3.42 -2.85
C ILE A 168 -15.76 -3.66 -1.62
N ILE A 169 -16.29 -4.26 -0.56
CA ILE A 169 -15.56 -4.45 0.70
C ILE A 169 -14.27 -5.29 0.51
N PRO A 170 -14.32 -6.55 0.04
CA PRO A 170 -13.12 -7.36 -0.14
C PRO A 170 -12.20 -6.79 -1.22
N PHE A 171 -12.75 -6.13 -2.25
CA PHE A 171 -11.95 -5.46 -3.27
C PHE A 171 -11.12 -4.33 -2.65
N VAL A 172 -11.74 -3.41 -1.91
CA VAL A 172 -11.03 -2.30 -1.24
C VAL A 172 -10.02 -2.82 -0.23
N LEU A 173 -10.38 -3.83 0.56
CA LEU A 173 -9.45 -4.47 1.50
C LEU A 173 -8.24 -5.05 0.76
N SER A 174 -8.42 -5.70 -0.39
CA SER A 174 -7.30 -6.23 -1.17
C SER A 174 -6.34 -5.14 -1.70
N GLN A 175 -6.83 -3.92 -1.93
CA GLN A 175 -5.98 -2.81 -2.39
C GLN A 175 -5.06 -2.25 -1.30
N THR A 176 -5.35 -2.52 -0.02
CA THR A 176 -4.49 -2.07 1.09
C THR A 176 -3.06 -2.60 0.98
N LEU A 177 -2.87 -3.80 0.40
CA LEU A 177 -1.56 -4.38 0.15
C LEU A 177 -0.72 -3.56 -0.82
N LEU A 178 -1.32 -3.08 -1.91
CA LEU A 178 -0.65 -2.20 -2.86
C LEU A 178 -0.24 -0.89 -2.19
N LEU A 179 -1.11 -0.32 -1.37
CA LEU A 179 -0.84 0.91 -0.63
C LEU A 179 0.34 0.73 0.33
N ILE A 180 0.35 -0.35 1.13
CA ILE A 180 1.44 -0.65 2.06
C ILE A 180 2.75 -0.89 1.31
N ASN A 181 2.74 -1.68 0.23
CA ASN A 181 3.95 -1.91 -0.58
C ASN A 181 4.46 -0.61 -1.22
N TYR A 182 3.57 0.26 -1.68
CA TYR A 182 3.92 1.59 -2.19
C TYR A 182 4.57 2.47 -1.10
N MET A 183 4.01 2.49 0.12
CA MET A 183 4.60 3.23 1.24
C MET A 183 6.01 2.73 1.59
N ILE A 184 6.22 1.41 1.59
CA ILE A 184 7.54 0.81 1.82
C ILE A 184 8.53 1.24 0.72
N LEU A 185 8.12 1.16 -0.55
CA LEU A 185 8.96 1.55 -1.68
C LEU A 185 9.32 3.05 -1.61
N ARG A 186 8.33 3.91 -1.34
CA ARG A 186 8.55 5.36 -1.21
C ARG A 186 9.49 5.70 -0.06
N ASN A 187 9.32 5.08 1.11
CA ASN A 187 10.20 5.30 2.26
C ASN A 187 11.64 4.92 1.93
N ARG A 188 11.86 3.81 1.21
CA ARG A 188 13.20 3.39 0.77
C ARG A 188 13.82 4.33 -0.26
N THR A 189 13.02 4.91 -1.16
CA THR A 189 13.52 5.93 -2.09
C THR A 189 13.90 7.21 -1.36
N MET A 190 13.09 7.66 -0.39
CA MET A 190 13.37 8.86 0.40
C MET A 190 14.50 8.69 1.42
N SER A 191 14.76 7.47 1.87
CA SER A 191 15.90 7.16 2.75
C SER A 191 17.20 6.85 2.00
N HIS A 192 17.18 6.87 0.66
CA HIS A 192 18.39 6.67 -0.13
C HIS A 192 19.33 7.88 0.03
N PRO A 193 20.63 7.68 0.28
CA PRO A 193 21.58 8.76 0.54
C PRO A 193 21.65 9.76 -0.62
N GLU A 194 21.49 9.30 -1.87
CA GLU A 194 21.44 10.18 -3.05
C GLU A 194 20.23 11.13 -3.04
N PHE A 195 19.07 10.67 -2.57
CA PHE A 195 17.87 11.50 -2.49
C PHE A 195 17.99 12.52 -1.34
N GLN A 196 18.62 12.13 -0.23
CA GLN A 196 18.98 13.06 0.85
C GLN A 196 20.00 14.09 0.39
N LEU A 197 21.00 13.68 -0.38
CA LEU A 197 22.01 14.57 -0.96
C LEU A 197 21.38 15.58 -1.93
N GLU A 198 20.47 15.13 -2.78
CA GLU A 198 19.74 16.00 -3.72
C GLU A 198 18.75 16.93 -2.99
N GLN A 199 18.13 16.48 -1.91
CA GLN A 199 17.30 17.32 -1.05
C GLN A 199 18.12 18.39 -0.32
N ILE A 200 19.28 18.02 0.25
CA ILE A 200 20.25 18.97 0.84
C ILE A 200 20.71 19.97 -0.23
N ARG A 201 20.95 19.51 -1.46
CA ARG A 201 21.34 20.37 -2.58
C ARG A 201 20.25 21.40 -2.91
N LEU A 202 19.00 20.98 -2.96
CA LEU A 202 17.85 21.87 -3.18
C LEU A 202 17.69 22.88 -2.03
N GLU A 203 17.86 22.45 -0.78
CA GLU A 203 17.80 23.33 0.39
C GLU A 203 18.92 24.38 0.36
N ILE A 204 20.15 23.99 0.02
CA ILE A 204 21.29 24.91 -0.16
C ILE A 204 21.03 25.89 -1.31
N GLN A 205 20.50 25.42 -2.45
CA GLN A 205 20.14 26.28 -3.58
C GLN A 205 19.04 27.29 -3.22
N GLN A 206 18.01 26.87 -2.48
CA GLN A 206 16.94 27.75 -2.01
C GLN A 206 17.48 28.77 -0.99
N ALA A 207 18.37 28.36 -0.09
CA ALA A 207 19.03 29.26 0.84
C ALA A 207 19.88 30.32 0.12
N ILE A 208 20.64 29.93 -0.91
CA ILE A 208 21.40 30.86 -1.77
C ILE A 208 20.45 31.85 -2.46
N GLN A 209 19.35 31.37 -3.06
CA GLN A 209 18.38 32.25 -3.72
C GLN A 209 17.72 33.22 -2.75
N LYS A 210 17.38 32.77 -1.54
CA LYS A 210 16.81 33.62 -0.49
C LYS A 210 17.80 34.71 -0.08
N LYS A 211 19.06 34.34 0.18
CA LYS A 211 20.13 35.29 0.55
C LYS A 211 20.48 36.26 -0.58
N GLN A 212 20.42 35.82 -1.84
CA GLN A 212 20.55 36.71 -2.99
C GLN A 212 19.38 37.70 -3.10
N LYS A 213 18.16 37.27 -2.79
CA LYS A 213 17.00 38.18 -2.73
C LYS A 213 17.14 39.18 -1.58
N GLU A 214 17.58 38.75 -0.39
CA GLU A 214 17.89 39.64 0.75
C GLU A 214 18.97 40.67 0.38
N TYR A 215 20.04 40.22 -0.29
CA TYR A 215 21.09 41.09 -0.82
C TYR A 215 20.54 42.09 -1.84
N VAL A 216 19.73 41.65 -2.80
CA VAL A 216 19.14 42.54 -3.81
C VAL A 216 18.15 43.53 -3.18
N GLN A 217 17.36 43.10 -2.19
CA GLN A 217 16.41 43.95 -1.47
C GLN A 217 17.11 45.05 -0.66
N LEU A 218 18.28 44.78 -0.08
CA LEU A 218 19.12 45.79 0.59
C LEU A 218 19.51 46.97 -0.31
N PHE A 219 19.57 46.76 -1.63
CA PHE A 219 19.97 47.78 -2.61
C PHE A 219 18.85 48.26 -3.54
N GLN A 220 17.74 47.53 -3.66
CA GLN A 220 16.63 47.87 -4.58
C GLN A 220 15.43 48.57 -3.93
N ASN A 221 15.22 48.47 -2.61
CA ASN A 221 14.11 49.16 -1.92
C ASN A 221 14.62 49.98 -0.72
N PRO A 222 14.82 51.32 -0.83
CA PRO A 222 15.10 52.16 0.32
C PRO A 222 13.84 52.48 1.17
N THR A 223 12.65 52.07 0.74
CA THR A 223 11.39 52.50 1.35
C THR A 223 10.31 51.44 1.20
N SER A 224 10.22 50.50 2.15
CA SER A 224 8.94 50.09 2.75
C SER A 224 9.11 48.96 3.76
N THR A 225 8.64 49.28 4.96
CA THR A 225 8.19 48.40 6.06
C THR A 225 9.25 47.70 6.93
N ASP A 226 9.46 48.42 8.03
CA ASP A 226 9.27 47.98 9.42
C ASP A 226 10.50 47.51 10.21
N GLU A 227 10.95 48.45 11.04
CA GLU A 227 11.63 48.30 12.35
C GLU A 227 13.12 47.93 12.42
N LEU A 228 13.83 47.71 11.30
CA LEU A 228 15.28 47.41 11.38
C LEU A 228 16.23 48.59 11.15
N PHE A 229 15.71 49.75 10.74
CA PHE A 229 16.55 50.91 10.44
C PHE A 229 15.91 52.18 10.99
N GLU A 230 16.02 52.34 12.32
CA GLU A 230 15.97 53.66 12.92
C GLU A 230 17.08 54.55 12.32
N GLU A 231 16.74 55.82 12.16
CA GLU A 231 17.56 56.90 11.62
C GLU A 231 18.93 56.96 12.33
N GLY A 232 19.99 56.51 11.64
CA GLY A 232 21.36 56.57 12.17
C GLY A 232 22.32 55.48 11.69
N ASN A 233 21.85 54.46 10.96
CA ASN A 233 22.69 53.34 10.55
C ASN A 233 23.48 53.65 9.26
N SER A 234 24.79 53.88 9.47
CA SER A 234 25.78 54.29 8.48
C SER A 234 25.82 53.38 7.26
N GLU A 235 26.23 53.93 6.11
CA GLU A 235 26.62 53.14 4.93
C GLU A 235 27.56 51.97 5.28
N GLU A 236 28.31 52.13 6.37
CA GLU A 236 29.17 51.11 6.96
C GLU A 236 28.40 49.87 7.44
N GLN A 237 27.26 50.01 8.11
CA GLN A 237 26.45 48.85 8.55
C GLN A 237 25.74 48.14 7.38
N ARG A 238 25.31 48.90 6.37
CA ARG A 238 24.80 48.31 5.12
C ARG A 238 25.89 47.56 4.38
N SER A 239 27.11 48.12 4.35
CA SER A 239 28.30 47.49 3.79
C SER A 239 28.69 46.22 4.55
N GLU A 240 28.66 46.24 5.88
CA GLU A 240 28.96 45.09 6.75
C GLU A 240 27.92 43.98 6.58
N THR A 241 26.63 44.32 6.53
CA THR A 241 25.54 43.37 6.28
C THR A 241 25.64 42.76 4.88
N ALA A 242 26.00 43.56 3.86
CA ALA A 242 26.21 43.10 2.50
C ALA A 242 27.43 42.16 2.39
N GLN A 243 28.55 42.48 3.05
CA GLN A 243 29.73 41.62 3.10
C GLN A 243 29.42 40.29 3.80
N ARG A 244 28.67 40.32 4.90
CA ARG A 244 28.22 39.11 5.61
C ARG A 244 27.33 38.24 4.72
N LEU A 245 26.36 38.81 4.02
CA LEU A 245 25.51 38.05 3.09
C LEU A 245 26.30 37.44 1.93
N LEU A 246 27.28 38.17 1.38
CA LEU A 246 28.16 37.65 0.33
C LEU A 246 29.05 36.51 0.84
N GLN A 247 29.55 36.61 2.07
CA GLN A 247 30.33 35.56 2.71
C GLN A 247 29.47 34.31 3.00
N GLU A 248 28.24 34.49 3.49
CA GLU A 248 27.27 33.41 3.67
C GLU A 248 26.93 32.74 2.32
N ILE A 249 26.67 33.51 1.25
CA ILE A 249 26.44 32.96 -0.10
C ILE A 249 27.67 32.21 -0.62
N ALA A 250 28.88 32.74 -0.42
CA ALA A 250 30.12 32.08 -0.85
C ALA A 250 30.33 30.76 -0.10
N SER A 251 30.06 30.74 1.21
CA SER A 251 30.14 29.52 2.02
C SER A 251 29.13 28.45 1.56
N LEU A 252 27.88 28.84 1.28
CA LEU A 252 26.85 27.94 0.76
C LEU A 252 27.18 27.42 -0.63
N LYS A 253 27.74 28.25 -1.51
CA LYS A 253 28.23 27.82 -2.83
C LYS A 253 29.41 26.85 -2.74
N SER A 254 30.34 27.09 -1.81
CA SER A 254 31.46 26.17 -1.58
C SER A 254 30.99 24.82 -1.02
N GLY A 255 29.99 24.83 -0.13
CA GLY A 255 29.34 23.61 0.35
C GLY A 255 28.63 22.85 -0.76
N LEU A 256 28.00 23.56 -1.71
CA LEU A 256 27.39 22.96 -2.90
C LEU A 256 28.43 22.29 -3.83
N GLN A 257 29.59 22.91 -4.02
CA GLN A 257 30.69 22.34 -4.81
C GLN A 257 31.34 21.11 -4.16
N TYR A 258 31.27 20.99 -2.83
CA TYR A 258 31.77 19.82 -2.11
C TYR A 258 30.79 18.64 -2.14
N LEU A 259 29.55 18.88 -2.55
CA LEU A 259 28.50 17.86 -2.73
C LEU A 259 28.43 17.33 -4.19
N ASP A 260 29.26 17.86 -5.09
CA ASP A 260 29.46 17.42 -6.48
C ASP A 260 30.65 16.45 -6.60
#